data_AF-A0A9E5FWF1-F1
#
_entry.id   AF-A0A9E5FWF1-F1
#
_cell.length_a   1.000
_cell.length_b   1.000
_cell.length_c   1.000
_cell.angle_alpha   90.00
_cell.angle_beta   90.00
_cell.angle_gamma   90.00
#
_symmetry.space_group_name_H-M   'P 1'
#
loop_
_entity.id
_entity.type
_entity.pdbx_description
1 polymer ?
#
loop_
_entity_poly.entity_id
_entity_poly.type
_entity_poly.pdbx_seq_one_letter_code
_entity_poly.pdbx_strand_id
1 'polypeptide(L)'
;MTTDITARFGGWSLEGQFVWMRDAAGAPIPEWSLGGNFQIAAFLTPKVETFAEACWMETADVPWIAQAGINWYVQGVRLKFTSKVIVPFGGGEINGIGAVAGGLGVSSANNNASFISQVQVMF
;
A
#
# COMPACT_ATOMS: atom_id res chain seq x y z
N MET A 1 1.39 18.62 10.44
CA MET A 1 0.02 18.26 10.85
C MET A 1 -0.27 16.86 10.35
N THR A 2 -0.87 16.00 11.18
CA THR A 2 -1.31 14.66 10.82
C THR A 2 -2.77 14.51 11.21
N THR A 3 -3.52 13.73 10.44
CA THR A 3 -4.92 13.38 10.74
C THR A 3 -5.14 11.93 10.36
N ASP A 4 -5.78 11.18 11.26
CA ASP A 4 -6.11 9.77 11.06
C ASP A 4 -7.60 9.57 11.29
N ILE A 5 -8.24 8.79 10.42
CA ILE A 5 -9.65 8.43 10.52
C ILE A 5 -9.76 6.92 10.35
N THR A 6 -10.51 6.28 11.25
CA THR A 6 -10.77 4.84 11.18
C THR A 6 -12.25 4.57 11.40
N ALA A 7 -12.81 3.68 10.59
CA ALA A 7 -14.16 3.16 10.75
C ALA A 7 -14.14 1.62 10.69
N ARG A 8 -14.88 0.97 11.61
CA ARG A 8 -15.01 -0.49 11.65
C ARG A 8 -16.46 -0.87 11.81
N PHE A 9 -16.97 -1.75 10.94
CA PHE A 9 -18.36 -2.20 11.00
C PHE A 9 -18.53 -3.53 10.26
N GLY A 10 -19.23 -4.49 10.86
CA GLY A 10 -19.68 -5.71 10.17
C GLY A 10 -18.58 -6.49 9.42
N GLY A 11 -17.37 -6.58 9.98
CA GLY A 11 -16.22 -7.24 9.33
C GLY A 11 -15.44 -6.36 8.34
N TRP A 12 -15.86 -5.11 8.13
CA TRP A 12 -15.15 -4.10 7.37
C TRP A 12 -14.26 -3.24 8.28
N SER A 13 -13.12 -2.83 7.75
CA SER A 13 -12.22 -1.84 8.34
C SER A 13 -11.82 -0.85 7.24
N LEU A 14 -12.00 0.43 7.51
CA LEU A 14 -11.53 1.52 6.66
C LEU A 14 -10.60 2.40 7.49
N GLU A 15 -9.48 2.77 6.89
CA GLU A 15 -8.48 3.62 7.50
C GLU A 15 -7.99 4.65 6.48
N GLY A 16 -7.95 5.91 6.89
CA GLY A 16 -7.38 6.99 6.11
C GLY A 16 -6.42 7.78 6.98
N GLN A 17 -5.23 8.02 6.47
CA GLN A 17 -4.19 8.80 7.14
C GLN A 17 -3.78 9.91 6.19
N PHE A 18 -3.59 11.11 6.73
CA PHE A 18 -3.14 12.26 5.98
C PHE A 18 -2.04 12.97 6.75
N VAL A 19 -1.05 13.46 6.02
CA VAL A 19 0.06 14.21 6.59
C VAL A 19 0.41 15.42 5.74
N TRP A 20 0.68 16.51 6.44
CA TRP A 20 1.36 17.68 5.93
C TRP A 20 2.57 17.95 6.83
N MET A 21 3.76 17.67 6.32
CA MET A 21 4.99 17.75 7.11
C MET A 21 6.07 18.51 6.36
N ARG A 22 7.01 19.07 7.11
CA ARG A 22 8.23 19.66 6.57
C ARG A 22 9.34 18.62 6.63
N ASP A 23 10.18 18.58 5.61
CA ASP A 23 11.36 17.73 5.51
C ASP A 23 11.01 16.23 5.63
N ALA A 24 10.07 15.81 4.77
CA ALA A 24 9.55 14.45 4.79
C ALA A 24 10.64 13.41 4.52
N ALA A 25 10.58 12.28 5.23
CA ALA A 25 11.58 11.22 5.09
C ALA A 25 11.59 10.66 3.66
N GLY A 26 12.76 10.68 3.01
CA GLY A 26 12.92 10.24 1.62
C GLY A 26 12.63 11.31 0.57
N ALA A 27 12.22 12.53 0.95
CA ALA A 27 12.11 13.64 0.01
C ALA A 27 13.52 14.05 -0.49
N PRO A 28 13.66 14.42 -1.79
CA PRO A 28 14.96 14.77 -2.36
C PRO A 28 15.52 16.10 -1.83
N ILE A 29 14.64 16.99 -1.36
CA ILE A 29 14.99 18.31 -0.82
C ILE A 29 14.17 18.64 0.45
N PRO A 30 14.71 19.46 1.38
CA PRO A 30 13.98 19.96 2.54
C PRO A 30 12.85 20.91 2.15
N GLU A 31 11.61 20.42 2.10
CA GLU A 31 10.43 21.20 1.75
C GLU A 31 9.16 20.73 2.48
N TRP A 32 8.07 21.48 2.32
CA TRP A 32 6.76 21.03 2.77
C TRP A 32 6.21 19.99 1.80
N SER A 33 5.72 18.87 2.32
CA SER A 33 5.17 17.80 1.51
C SER A 33 3.83 17.34 2.07
N LEU A 34 2.93 17.01 1.15
CA LEU A 34 1.66 16.36 1.43
C LEU A 34 1.75 14.87 1.14
N GLY A 35 1.07 14.07 1.96
CA GLY A 35 0.95 12.65 1.74
C GLY A 35 -0.30 12.09 2.38
N GLY A 36 -0.69 10.92 1.91
CA GLY A 36 -1.84 10.21 2.45
C GLY A 36 -1.73 8.71 2.24
N ASN A 37 -2.43 7.98 3.09
CA ASN A 37 -2.65 6.55 2.96
C ASN A 37 -4.14 6.28 3.10
N PHE A 38 -4.66 5.35 2.32
CA PHE A 38 -6.01 4.85 2.47
C PHE A 38 -6.01 3.33 2.37
N GLN A 39 -6.60 2.67 3.36
CA GLN A 39 -6.72 1.23 3.43
C GLN A 39 -8.19 0.83 3.64
N ILE A 40 -8.59 -0.22 2.95
CA ILE A 40 -9.86 -0.91 3.18
C ILE A 40 -9.60 -2.41 3.32
N ALA A 41 -10.27 -3.04 4.27
CA ALA A 41 -10.25 -4.48 4.46
C ALA A 41 -11.65 -5.00 4.80
N ALA A 42 -11.94 -6.23 4.40
CA ALA A 42 -13.19 -6.90 4.67
C ALA A 42 -12.99 -8.40 4.89
N PHE A 43 -13.55 -8.93 5.97
CA PHE A 43 -13.68 -10.37 6.15
C PHE A 43 -14.80 -10.91 5.26
N LEU A 44 -14.43 -11.73 4.26
CA LEU A 44 -15.39 -12.48 3.44
C LEU A 44 -15.94 -13.68 4.21
N THR A 45 -15.10 -14.26 5.07
CA THR A 45 -15.46 -15.32 6.02
C THR A 45 -14.67 -15.11 7.31
N PRO A 46 -14.96 -15.82 8.42
CA PRO A 46 -14.13 -15.73 9.64
C PRO A 46 -12.66 -16.12 9.46
N LYS A 47 -12.28 -16.70 8.31
CA LYS A 47 -10.91 -17.16 8.02
C LYS A 47 -10.26 -16.42 6.85
N VAL A 48 -11.02 -15.65 6.08
CA VAL A 48 -10.54 -15.03 4.84
C VAL A 48 -10.88 -13.55 4.87
N GLU A 49 -9.85 -12.73 4.79
CA GLU A 49 -9.95 -11.27 4.70
C GLU A 49 -9.31 -10.81 3.41
N THR A 50 -9.97 -9.90 2.70
CA THR A 50 -9.41 -9.22 1.54
C THR A 50 -9.10 -7.78 1.90
N PHE A 51 -8.05 -7.22 1.33
CA PHE A 51 -7.68 -5.83 1.57
C PHE A 51 -7.16 -5.15 0.31
N ALA A 52 -7.28 -3.83 0.29
CA ALA A 52 -6.63 -2.94 -0.64
C ALA A 52 -6.13 -1.70 0.11
N GLU A 53 -5.01 -1.16 -0.33
CA GLU A 53 -4.39 0.03 0.22
C GLU A 53 -3.78 0.84 -0.92
N ALA A 54 -3.81 2.16 -0.80
CA ALA A 54 -3.05 3.06 -1.66
C ALA A 54 -2.44 4.16 -0.82
N CYS A 55 -1.14 4.40 -1.01
CA CYS A 55 -0.44 5.53 -0.46
C CYS A 55 -0.01 6.49 -1.56
N TRP A 56 0.02 7.77 -1.20
CA TRP A 56 0.42 8.87 -2.06
C TRP A 56 1.33 9.84 -1.32
N MET A 57 2.30 10.40 -2.04
CA MET A 57 3.14 11.49 -1.57
C MET A 57 3.49 12.43 -2.72
N GLU A 58 3.30 13.74 -2.50
CA GLU A 58 3.43 14.78 -3.54
C GLU A 58 4.86 14.89 -4.11
N THR A 59 5.87 14.75 -3.26
CA THR A 59 7.28 15.00 -3.57
C THR A 59 8.08 13.73 -3.85
N ALA A 60 7.41 12.59 -3.96
CA ALA A 60 8.06 11.32 -4.28
C ALA A 60 8.17 11.12 -5.80
N ASP A 61 9.30 10.57 -6.25
CA ASP A 61 9.54 10.25 -7.67
C ASP A 61 8.50 9.27 -8.24
N VAL A 62 7.98 8.38 -7.39
CA VAL A 62 6.85 7.51 -7.69
C VAL A 62 5.73 7.86 -6.70
N PRO A 63 4.82 8.77 -7.09
CA PRO A 63 3.95 9.43 -6.13
C PRO A 63 2.86 8.53 -5.59
N TRP A 64 2.48 7.43 -6.27
CA TRP A 64 1.47 6.49 -5.80
C TRP A 64 2.02 5.07 -5.69
N ILE A 65 1.63 4.35 -4.64
CA ILE A 65 1.79 2.90 -4.57
C ILE A 65 0.46 2.33 -4.08
N ALA A 66 -0.11 1.39 -4.82
CA ALA A 66 -1.26 0.64 -4.35
C ALA A 66 -0.91 -0.83 -4.16
N GLN A 67 -1.57 -1.46 -3.21
CA GLN A 67 -1.47 -2.88 -2.96
C GLN A 67 -2.86 -3.48 -2.73
N ALA A 68 -3.02 -4.73 -3.10
CA ALA A 68 -4.24 -5.49 -2.83
C ALA A 68 -3.87 -6.95 -2.55
N GLY A 69 -4.64 -7.60 -1.69
CA GLY A 69 -4.33 -8.96 -1.31
C GLY A 69 -5.39 -9.64 -0.46
N ILE A 70 -5.02 -10.85 -0.04
CA ILE A 70 -5.85 -11.74 0.76
C ILE A 70 -5.03 -12.24 1.94
N ASN A 71 -5.62 -12.22 3.13
CA ASN A 71 -5.15 -12.89 4.33
C ASN A 71 -6.01 -14.14 4.59
N TRP A 72 -5.35 -15.28 4.76
CA TRP A 72 -5.97 -16.52 5.21
C TRP A 72 -5.48 -16.89 6.60
N TYR A 73 -6.42 -16.90 7.54
CA TYR A 73 -6.21 -17.28 8.92
C TYR A 73 -6.52 -18.76 9.16
N VAL A 74 -5.55 -19.47 9.74
CA VAL A 74 -5.62 -20.92 10.02
C VAL A 74 -5.32 -21.16 11.51
N GLN A 75 -5.81 -22.28 12.06
CA GLN A 75 -5.61 -22.69 13.46
C GLN A 75 -6.00 -21.62 14.49
N GLY A 76 -7.19 -21.02 14.37
CA GLY A 76 -7.65 -20.01 15.31
C GLY A 76 -6.70 -18.82 15.38
N VAL A 77 -6.33 -18.27 14.21
CA VAL A 77 -5.41 -17.14 13.98
C VAL A 77 -3.96 -17.35 14.42
N ARG A 78 -3.48 -18.57 14.68
CA ARG A 78 -2.05 -18.82 14.93
C ARG A 78 -1.17 -18.75 13.68
N LEU A 79 -1.76 -19.03 12.53
CA LEU A 79 -1.10 -18.95 11.22
C LEU A 79 -1.87 -17.98 10.33
N LYS A 80 -1.16 -17.04 9.73
CA LYS A 80 -1.69 -16.14 8.70
C LYS A 80 -0.87 -16.28 7.43
N PHE A 81 -1.53 -16.64 6.34
CA PHE A 81 -0.96 -16.63 4.99
C PHE A 81 -1.45 -15.37 4.28
N THR A 82 -0.52 -14.57 3.77
CA THR A 82 -0.84 -13.35 3.03
C THR A 82 -0.32 -13.50 1.60
N SER A 83 -1.18 -13.30 0.62
CA SER A 83 -0.79 -13.13 -0.77
C SER A 83 -1.24 -11.76 -1.24
N LYS A 84 -0.32 -10.97 -1.81
CA LYS A 84 -0.63 -9.61 -2.26
C LYS A 84 0.17 -9.22 -3.49
N VAL A 85 -0.37 -8.28 -4.22
CA VAL A 85 0.32 -7.55 -5.29
C VAL A 85 0.56 -6.12 -4.80
N ILE A 86 1.75 -5.59 -5.10
CA ILE A 86 2.11 -4.19 -4.92
C ILE A 86 2.38 -3.61 -6.30
N VAL A 87 1.76 -2.49 -6.63
CA VAL A 87 1.88 -1.81 -7.91
C VAL A 87 2.14 -0.32 -7.65
N PRO A 88 3.31 0.19 -8.05
CA PRO A 88 3.55 1.62 -8.07
C PRO A 88 2.81 2.28 -9.25
N PHE A 89 2.06 3.33 -8.98
CA PHE A 89 1.33 4.15 -9.95
C PHE A 89 1.93 5.56 -9.99
N GLY A 90 1.86 6.20 -11.16
CA GLY A 90 2.64 7.41 -11.41
C GLY A 90 3.98 7.02 -12.02
N GLY A 91 4.13 7.33 -13.30
CA GLY A 91 5.43 7.18 -13.95
C GLY A 91 6.45 8.13 -13.32
N GLY A 92 7.71 7.76 -13.39
CA GLY A 92 8.80 8.50 -12.74
C GLY A 92 10.14 7.79 -12.90
N GLU A 93 11.21 8.43 -12.45
CA GLU A 93 12.55 7.84 -12.46
C GLU A 93 12.83 7.15 -11.13
N ILE A 94 13.25 5.89 -11.15
CA ILE A 94 13.80 5.24 -9.95
C ILE A 94 15.32 5.48 -9.96
N ASN A 95 15.80 6.49 -9.23
CA ASN A 95 17.21 6.69 -8.85
C ASN A 95 18.26 6.18 -9.88
N GLY A 96 18.20 6.61 -11.15
CA GLY A 96 19.17 6.22 -12.19
C GLY A 96 19.08 4.78 -12.71
N ILE A 97 18.14 3.96 -12.24
CA ILE A 97 17.91 2.58 -12.70
C ILE A 97 17.02 2.57 -13.95
N GLY A 98 16.08 3.51 -14.06
CA GLY A 98 15.24 3.67 -15.25
C GLY A 98 13.91 4.36 -14.97
N ALA A 99 13.24 4.77 -16.05
CA ALA A 99 11.90 5.33 -15.99
C ALA A 99 10.85 4.22 -15.88
N VAL A 100 9.92 4.35 -14.95
CA VAL A 100 8.75 3.47 -14.84
C VAL A 100 7.57 4.15 -15.50
N ALA A 101 6.80 3.40 -16.29
CA ALA A 101 5.54 3.89 -16.86
C ALA A 101 4.38 3.94 -15.83
N GLY A 102 4.55 3.31 -14.66
CA GLY A 102 3.52 3.17 -13.64
C GLY A 102 2.36 2.26 -14.06
N GLY A 103 1.82 1.53 -13.10
CA GLY A 103 0.58 0.76 -13.28
C GLY A 103 0.74 -0.63 -13.89
N LEU A 104 -0.30 -1.45 -13.68
CA LEU A 104 -0.38 -2.82 -14.16
C LEU A 104 -0.91 -2.86 -15.60
N GLY A 105 -0.07 -3.28 -16.55
CA GLY A 105 -0.49 -3.49 -17.96
C GLY A 105 -0.55 -2.23 -18.84
N VAL A 106 -0.02 -1.09 -18.39
CA VAL A 106 -0.02 0.19 -19.14
C VAL A 106 1.11 0.25 -20.19
N SER A 107 2.16 -0.57 -20.06
CA SER A 107 3.23 -0.76 -21.06
C SER A 107 4.02 -2.03 -20.79
N SER A 108 4.39 -2.78 -21.84
CA SER A 108 5.20 -4.01 -21.73
C SER A 108 6.65 -3.75 -21.34
N ALA A 109 7.14 -2.52 -21.46
CA ALA A 109 8.55 -2.21 -21.25
C ALA A 109 8.90 -1.98 -19.77
N ASN A 110 7.95 -1.55 -18.92
CA ASN A 110 8.25 -1.07 -17.55
C ASN A 110 7.12 -1.40 -16.53
N ASN A 111 6.60 -2.63 -16.54
CA ASN A 111 5.68 -3.10 -15.51
C ASN A 111 6.46 -3.41 -14.22
N ASN A 112 6.17 -2.71 -13.13
CA ASN A 112 6.88 -2.80 -11.85
C ASN A 112 6.04 -3.39 -10.71
N ALA A 113 5.08 -4.27 -11.05
CA ALA A 113 4.31 -5.00 -10.06
C ALA A 113 5.17 -6.06 -9.33
N SER A 114 5.01 -6.16 -8.01
CA SER A 114 5.63 -7.19 -7.18
C SER A 114 4.56 -8.08 -6.57
N PHE A 115 4.75 -9.40 -6.65
CA PHE A 115 3.89 -10.39 -6.03
C PHE A 115 4.57 -10.94 -4.78
N ILE A 116 3.87 -10.88 -3.66
CA ILE A 116 4.41 -11.25 -2.35
C ILE A 116 3.51 -12.34 -1.77
N SER A 117 4.14 -13.43 -1.33
CA SER A 117 3.51 -14.45 -0.50
C SER A 117 4.27 -14.53 0.81
N GLN A 118 3.55 -14.41 1.92
CA GLN A 118 4.11 -14.36 3.27
C GLN A 118 3.37 -15.34 4.17
N VAL A 119 4.11 -16.02 5.05
CA VAL A 119 3.57 -16.79 6.16
C VAL A 119 3.97 -16.10 7.45
N GLN A 120 3.00 -15.84 8.32
CA GLN A 120 3.23 -15.32 9.66
C GLN A 120 2.76 -16.35 10.68
N VAL A 121 3.67 -16.71 11.59
CA VAL A 121 3.39 -17.58 12.74
C VAL A 121 3.29 -16.69 13.98
N MET A 122 2.21 -16.85 14.74
CA MET A 122 1.96 -16.13 15.99
C MET A 122 2.01 -17.14 17.15
N PHE A 123 2.91 -16.90 18.11
CA PHE A 123 3.14 -17.74 19.29
C PHE A 123 2.38 -17.21 20.51
#